data_AF-L7IRB9-F1
#
_entry.id   AF-L7IRB9-F1
#
_cell.length_a   1.000
_cell.length_b   1.000
_cell.length_c   1.000
_cell.angle_alpha   90.00
_cell.angle_beta   90.00
_cell.angle_gamma   90.00
#
_symmetry.space_group_name_H-M   'P 1'
#
loop_
_entity.id
_entity.type
_entity.pdbx_description
1 polymer ?
#
loop_
_entity_poly.entity_id
_entity_poly.type
_entity_poly.pdbx_seq_one_letter_code
_entity_poly.pdbx_strand_id
1 'polypeptide(L)'
;MKATFVTLIGLLATSVAATPLHPHVGVSIVARGDAKQGGDAKKNDKNKQADKAAGKADKAGASGADKAVGGAGKAGAGAANNATAGAGGAAAGGDSKAGALVLPDGRIKKDAKPEDFNVLASVFKSAVVKGDGLNFSDIVSFPNVDASLFDKAGNTKAFAINIDDKSIFIPKGGEPQSNIRRADLLPSIRSQLDNVAVKGVRTLHFSVQRDATKPLNETHDYQLVNLESGDFSFHQFDVRTGADNKKDIAIFGNSKAATPEKIFSTPFGDKGFENFALKLDFDANTMQVFHSTGNEPLKQATEPVKNDLAGLGEYHFSLVKNPVGTATQPTGIKEAIIYGGIFMEDSTGGKVTLQ
;
A
#
# COMPACT_ATOMS: atom_id res chain seq x y z
N MET A 1 -5.07 -6.43 -47.82
CA MET A 1 -5.19 -6.78 -46.39
C MET A 1 -6.08 -5.74 -45.73
N LYS A 2 -7.16 -6.12 -45.04
CA LYS A 2 -8.03 -5.19 -44.31
C LYS A 2 -7.56 -5.11 -42.85
N ALA A 3 -7.34 -3.92 -42.33
CA ALA A 3 -7.01 -3.72 -40.92
C ALA A 3 -8.29 -3.83 -40.08
N THR A 4 -8.36 -4.84 -39.21
CA THR A 4 -9.47 -5.00 -38.28
C THR A 4 -9.28 -4.04 -37.10
N PHE A 5 -10.08 -2.99 -37.04
CA PHE A 5 -10.18 -2.15 -35.84
C PHE A 5 -10.78 -2.99 -34.70
N VAL A 6 -9.97 -3.31 -33.69
CA VAL A 6 -10.46 -3.84 -32.42
C VAL A 6 -10.97 -2.64 -31.61
N THR A 7 -12.29 -2.46 -31.58
CA THR A 7 -12.95 -1.47 -30.72
C THR A 7 -12.75 -1.88 -29.26
N LEU A 8 -11.78 -1.26 -28.59
CA LEU A 8 -11.57 -1.41 -27.16
C LEU A 8 -12.74 -0.72 -26.43
N ILE A 9 -13.77 -1.49 -26.08
CA ILE A 9 -14.88 -0.99 -25.26
C ILE A 9 -14.31 -0.64 -23.89
N GLY A 10 -14.24 0.66 -23.60
CA GLY A 10 -13.68 1.18 -22.36
C GLY A 10 -14.54 0.79 -21.17
N LEU A 11 -14.08 -0.21 -20.41
CA LEU A 11 -14.60 -0.48 -19.07
C LEU A 11 -14.14 0.66 -18.15
N LEU A 12 -14.93 1.74 -18.09
CA LEU A 12 -14.78 2.79 -17.08
C LEU A 12 -15.14 2.19 -15.72
N ALA A 13 -14.13 1.63 -15.06
CA ALA A 13 -14.23 1.13 -13.70
C ALA A 13 -14.79 2.24 -12.80
N THR A 14 -15.93 1.98 -12.17
CA THR A 14 -16.55 2.88 -11.22
C THR A 14 -15.76 2.80 -9.92
N SER A 15 -14.74 3.64 -9.77
CA SER A 15 -14.07 3.82 -8.48
C SER A 15 -15.09 4.40 -7.50
N VAL A 16 -15.45 3.59 -6.50
CA VAL A 16 -16.19 4.00 -5.32
C VAL A 16 -15.20 3.90 -4.19
N ALA A 17 -14.26 4.85 -4.11
CA ALA A 17 -13.18 4.78 -3.14
C ALA A 17 -13.73 4.68 -1.70
N ALA A 18 -13.08 3.88 -0.85
CA ALA A 18 -13.56 3.64 0.51
C ALA A 18 -13.73 4.96 1.28
N THR A 19 -14.69 4.97 2.21
CA THR A 19 -14.77 6.03 3.21
C THR A 19 -13.49 6.03 4.04
N PRO A 20 -12.77 7.16 4.17
CA PRO A 20 -11.53 7.20 4.90
C PRO A 20 -11.72 6.72 6.34
N LEU A 21 -10.84 5.81 6.76
CA LEU A 21 -10.89 5.16 8.06
C LEU A 21 -10.75 6.18 9.18
N HIS A 22 -11.79 6.29 10.01
CA HIS A 22 -11.79 7.17 11.18
C HIS A 22 -10.60 6.88 12.10
N PRO A 23 -9.94 7.90 12.67
CA PRO A 23 -8.89 7.67 13.66
C PRO A 23 -9.49 6.99 14.90
N HIS A 24 -8.86 5.90 15.35
CA HIS A 24 -9.31 5.13 16.51
C HIS A 24 -8.99 5.88 17.81
N VAL A 25 -9.92 6.73 18.25
CA VAL A 25 -9.80 7.42 19.54
C VAL A 25 -10.07 6.43 20.68
N GLY A 26 -8.99 5.84 21.22
CA GLY A 26 -9.04 4.97 22.39
C GLY A 26 -9.36 5.73 23.68
N VAL A 27 -10.64 6.00 23.96
CA VAL A 27 -11.09 6.53 25.25
C VAL A 27 -11.53 5.41 26.19
N SER A 28 -10.63 5.03 27.10
CA SER A 28 -10.95 4.16 28.23
C SER A 28 -11.83 4.90 29.25
N ILE A 29 -13.15 4.75 29.16
CA ILE A 29 -14.07 5.34 30.16
C ILE A 29 -14.00 4.52 31.46
N VAL A 30 -13.22 5.01 32.42
CA VAL A 30 -13.29 4.55 33.81
C VAL A 30 -14.54 5.16 34.46
N ALA A 31 -15.63 4.39 34.47
CA ALA A 31 -16.84 4.77 35.19
C ALA A 31 -16.64 4.60 36.71
N ARG A 32 -16.47 5.73 37.43
CA ARG A 32 -16.78 5.79 38.86
C ARG A 32 -18.24 6.20 39.00
N GLY A 33 -19.03 5.43 39.75
CA GLY A 33 -20.43 5.72 40.03
C GLY A 33 -20.84 5.20 41.40
N ASP A 34 -20.80 6.09 42.39
CA ASP A 34 -21.40 5.87 43.71
C ASP A 34 -22.86 6.37 43.74
N ALA A 35 -23.58 5.92 44.77
CA ALA A 35 -24.88 6.42 45.26
C ALA A 35 -26.19 5.99 44.55
N LYS A 36 -26.77 4.91 45.12
CA LYS A 36 -28.16 4.80 45.61
C LYS A 36 -29.33 5.37 44.78
N GLN A 37 -30.24 4.47 44.38
CA GLN A 37 -31.62 4.47 44.91
C GLN A 37 -32.19 3.05 44.95
N GLY A 38 -33.10 2.79 45.90
CA GLY A 38 -33.65 1.44 46.15
C GLY A 38 -35.03 1.22 45.55
N GLY A 39 -35.40 -0.06 45.39
CA GLY A 39 -36.73 -0.50 45.00
C GLY A 39 -36.86 -2.02 45.13
N ASP A 40 -37.77 -2.48 46.00
CA ASP A 40 -37.99 -3.90 46.29
C ASP A 40 -38.70 -4.66 45.15
N ALA A 41 -38.20 -5.85 44.78
CA ALA A 41 -39.05 -6.92 44.20
C ALA A 41 -38.44 -8.33 44.34
N LYS A 42 -38.90 -9.02 45.39
CA LYS A 42 -38.96 -10.48 45.62
C LYS A 42 -38.76 -11.46 44.44
N LYS A 43 -38.03 -12.54 44.80
CA LYS A 43 -38.36 -13.99 44.65
C LYS A 43 -37.85 -14.83 43.44
N ASN A 44 -36.96 -15.75 43.83
CA ASN A 44 -37.05 -17.22 43.73
C ASN A 44 -36.62 -18.00 42.50
N ASP A 45 -35.85 -19.04 42.83
CA ASP A 45 -35.83 -20.41 42.29
C ASP A 45 -35.47 -20.61 40.81
N LYS A 46 -34.70 -21.60 40.38
CA LYS A 46 -33.82 -22.66 40.94
C LYS A 46 -33.73 -23.67 39.78
N ASN A 47 -32.64 -24.45 39.71
CA ASN A 47 -32.59 -25.77 39.04
C ASN A 47 -32.78 -25.80 37.51
N LYS A 48 -32.27 -26.80 36.77
CA LYS A 48 -31.13 -27.72 36.97
C LYS A 48 -30.93 -28.50 35.65
N GLN A 49 -29.73 -29.07 35.46
CA GLN A 49 -29.41 -30.32 34.72
C GLN A 49 -30.03 -30.52 33.30
N ALA A 50 -29.25 -30.55 32.23
CA ALA A 50 -28.22 -31.55 31.83
C ALA A 50 -28.79 -32.70 30.97
N ASP A 51 -27.87 -33.52 30.44
CA ASP A 51 -28.08 -34.76 29.65
C ASP A 51 -28.59 -34.60 28.19
N LYS A 52 -28.18 -35.41 27.20
CA LYS A 52 -27.02 -36.33 27.03
C LYS A 52 -26.99 -36.90 25.58
N ALA A 53 -25.93 -37.65 25.25
CA ALA A 53 -25.86 -38.73 24.24
C ALA A 53 -25.97 -38.30 22.74
N ALA A 54 -24.98 -38.58 21.87
CA ALA A 54 -24.55 -39.87 21.29
C ALA A 54 -25.53 -40.43 20.23
N GLY A 55 -25.11 -41.06 19.12
CA GLY A 55 -23.78 -41.42 18.63
C GLY A 55 -23.88 -42.44 17.46
N LYS A 56 -22.75 -43.03 17.04
CA LYS A 56 -22.55 -44.02 15.93
C LYS A 56 -22.64 -43.49 14.49
N ALA A 57 -22.04 -44.09 13.45
CA ALA A 57 -20.83 -44.93 13.20
C ALA A 57 -21.04 -45.81 11.94
N ASP A 58 -19.95 -46.40 11.41
CA ASP A 58 -19.87 -47.47 10.37
C ASP A 58 -20.17 -47.06 8.89
N LYS A 59 -19.53 -47.62 7.84
CA LYS A 59 -18.21 -48.29 7.64
C LYS A 59 -17.94 -48.58 6.13
N ALA A 60 -16.69 -48.98 5.80
CA ALA A 60 -16.21 -49.54 4.51
C ALA A 60 -16.26 -48.59 3.28
N GLY A 61 -15.50 -48.73 2.18
CA GLY A 61 -14.40 -49.64 1.78
C GLY A 61 -14.18 -49.57 0.24
N ALA A 62 -13.07 -50.00 -0.38
CA ALA A 62 -11.75 -50.41 0.11
C ALA A 62 -10.72 -50.49 -1.06
N SER A 63 -9.41 -50.34 -0.73
CA SER A 63 -8.21 -50.97 -1.37
C SER A 63 -7.96 -50.94 -2.90
N GLY A 64 -6.72 -50.60 -3.28
CA GLY A 64 -6.15 -50.92 -4.61
C GLY A 64 -4.70 -50.46 -4.76
N ALA A 65 -3.74 -51.38 -4.67
CA ALA A 65 -2.31 -51.15 -4.91
C ALA A 65 -1.79 -52.20 -5.91
N ASP A 66 -0.76 -51.88 -6.73
CA ASP A 66 0.63 -52.35 -6.55
C ASP A 66 1.51 -52.24 -7.83
N LYS A 67 2.82 -52.03 -7.61
CA LYS A 67 4.04 -52.40 -8.41
C LYS A 67 4.15 -52.04 -9.92
N ALA A 68 5.23 -51.49 -10.49
CA ALA A 68 6.70 -51.43 -10.24
C ALA A 68 7.59 -52.41 -11.06
N VAL A 69 8.38 -51.86 -12.00
CA VAL A 69 9.65 -52.35 -12.63
C VAL A 69 10.39 -51.10 -13.17
N GLY A 70 11.72 -50.92 -13.21
CA GLY A 70 12.83 -51.71 -12.67
C GLY A 70 14.15 -51.61 -13.49
N GLY A 71 15.11 -50.76 -13.08
CA GLY A 71 16.55 -50.77 -13.50
C GLY A 71 16.94 -50.09 -14.84
N ALA A 72 18.23 -49.88 -15.19
CA ALA A 72 19.49 -49.79 -14.41
C ALA A 72 20.70 -49.33 -15.30
N GLY A 73 21.75 -48.71 -14.71
CA GLY A 73 23.10 -48.48 -15.32
C GLY A 73 23.49 -46.98 -15.46
N LYS A 74 24.51 -46.42 -14.77
CA LYS A 74 25.99 -46.59 -14.81
C LYS A 74 26.66 -46.08 -16.12
N ALA A 75 27.82 -45.41 -16.14
CA ALA A 75 28.70 -44.80 -15.11
C ALA A 75 29.81 -43.93 -15.77
N GLY A 76 30.59 -43.17 -14.98
CA GLY A 76 31.80 -42.43 -15.41
C GLY A 76 31.82 -40.97 -14.91
N ALA A 77 32.44 -40.56 -13.80
CA ALA A 77 33.80 -40.76 -13.26
C ALA A 77 34.88 -39.87 -13.90
N GLY A 78 35.40 -38.91 -13.11
CA GLY A 78 36.46 -37.98 -13.50
C GLY A 78 36.82 -37.00 -12.37
N ALA A 79 37.76 -37.39 -11.51
CA ALA A 79 38.42 -36.52 -10.53
C ALA A 79 39.67 -35.84 -11.19
N ALA A 80 40.46 -34.95 -10.61
CA ALA A 80 40.66 -34.55 -9.21
C ALA A 80 41.39 -33.18 -9.10
N ASN A 81 41.73 -32.81 -7.86
CA ASN A 81 42.73 -31.81 -7.40
C ASN A 81 42.26 -30.33 -7.34
N ASN A 82 42.14 -29.65 -6.19
CA ASN A 82 42.89 -29.59 -4.90
C ASN A 82 43.94 -28.46 -4.86
N ALA A 83 43.63 -27.35 -4.17
CA ALA A 83 44.55 -26.55 -3.37
C ALA A 83 43.78 -25.55 -2.48
N THR A 84 44.39 -25.16 -1.35
CA THR A 84 43.75 -24.46 -0.22
C THR A 84 44.14 -22.98 -0.05
N ALA A 85 43.26 -22.26 0.64
CA ALA A 85 43.51 -21.10 1.51
C ALA A 85 43.89 -19.74 0.90
N GLY A 86 43.19 -18.70 1.38
CA GLY A 86 43.45 -17.30 1.09
C GLY A 86 42.35 -16.41 1.67
N ALA A 87 42.46 -16.04 2.95
CA ALA A 87 41.54 -15.10 3.57
C ALA A 87 41.85 -13.66 3.09
N GLY A 88 40.81 -12.93 2.67
CA GLY A 88 40.92 -11.53 2.25
C GLY A 88 39.54 -10.94 2.08
N GLY A 89 39.18 -9.97 2.92
CA GLY A 89 37.84 -9.39 2.90
C GLY A 89 37.60 -8.54 1.65
N ALA A 90 36.52 -8.83 0.95
CA ALA A 90 35.85 -7.89 0.08
C ALA A 90 34.35 -7.99 0.38
N ALA A 91 33.75 -6.91 0.86
CA ALA A 91 32.30 -6.81 0.91
C ALA A 91 31.81 -6.77 -0.54
N ALA A 92 31.36 -7.93 -1.03
CA ALA A 92 30.73 -8.01 -2.35
C ALA A 92 29.42 -7.21 -2.27
N GLY A 93 29.46 -5.96 -2.74
CA GLY A 93 28.28 -5.25 -3.20
C GLY A 93 27.69 -6.07 -4.33
N GLY A 94 26.79 -6.99 -3.97
CA GLY A 94 26.15 -7.87 -4.92
C GLY A 94 25.33 -7.02 -5.86
N ASP A 95 25.75 -6.94 -7.12
CA ASP A 95 25.02 -6.26 -8.18
C ASP A 95 23.77 -7.10 -8.51
N SER A 96 22.77 -7.00 -7.63
CA SER A 96 21.57 -7.79 -7.62
C SER A 96 20.66 -7.31 -8.73
N LYS A 97 20.98 -7.75 -9.97
CA LYS A 97 20.20 -7.48 -11.19
C LYS A 97 18.71 -7.45 -10.86
N ALA A 98 18.14 -6.25 -10.97
CA ALA A 98 16.80 -5.87 -10.51
C ALA A 98 15.71 -6.89 -10.84
N GLY A 99 14.61 -6.86 -10.07
CA GLY A 99 13.40 -7.56 -10.46
C GLY A 99 12.93 -7.09 -11.84
N ALA A 100 12.18 -7.93 -12.54
CA ALA A 100 11.60 -7.49 -13.80
C ALA A 100 10.60 -6.35 -13.52
N LEU A 101 10.72 -5.22 -14.21
CA LEU A 101 9.77 -4.11 -14.06
C LEU A 101 8.35 -4.60 -14.39
N VAL A 102 7.41 -4.36 -13.48
CA VAL A 102 6.00 -4.67 -13.63
C VAL A 102 5.20 -3.38 -13.41
N LEU A 103 3.98 -3.32 -13.96
CA LEU A 103 3.09 -2.20 -13.67
C LEU A 103 2.58 -2.28 -12.21
N PRO A 104 2.49 -1.16 -11.48
CA PRO A 104 2.63 0.21 -11.96
C PRO A 104 4.07 0.69 -12.16
N ASP A 105 4.31 1.46 -13.22
CA ASP A 105 5.46 2.36 -13.34
C ASP A 105 4.92 3.79 -13.41
N GLY A 106 5.03 4.52 -12.30
CA GLY A 106 4.54 5.88 -12.11
C GLY A 106 5.65 6.93 -12.22
N ARG A 107 6.86 6.56 -12.66
CA ARG A 107 7.99 7.50 -12.80
C ARG A 107 7.72 8.52 -13.91
N ILE A 108 7.94 9.80 -13.61
CA ILE A 108 7.58 10.90 -14.51
C ILE A 108 8.77 11.36 -15.33
N LYS A 109 8.60 11.47 -16.66
CA LYS A 109 9.65 11.96 -17.57
C LYS A 109 10.10 13.39 -17.23
N LYS A 110 11.39 13.71 -17.43
CA LYS A 110 11.95 15.05 -17.14
C LYS A 110 11.17 16.19 -17.82
N ASP A 111 10.71 15.98 -19.05
CA ASP A 111 10.02 16.96 -19.89
C ASP A 111 8.50 17.07 -19.64
N ALA A 112 7.93 16.21 -18.78
CA ALA A 112 6.50 16.16 -18.53
C ALA A 112 5.92 17.50 -18.01
N LYS A 113 4.66 17.76 -18.31
CA LYS A 113 3.90 18.95 -17.91
C LYS A 113 2.68 18.54 -17.06
N PRO A 114 2.09 19.43 -16.23
CA PRO A 114 0.91 19.08 -15.44
C PRO A 114 -0.26 18.59 -16.31
N GLU A 115 -0.38 19.11 -17.53
CA GLU A 115 -1.42 18.72 -18.50
C GLU A 115 -1.27 17.28 -18.99
N ASP A 116 -0.08 16.67 -18.91
CA ASP A 116 0.14 15.26 -19.27
C ASP A 116 -0.58 14.28 -18.32
N PHE A 117 -1.07 14.77 -17.17
CA PHE A 117 -1.91 14.00 -16.24
C PHE A 117 -3.40 14.05 -16.61
N ASN A 118 -3.82 14.96 -17.51
CA ASN A 118 -5.21 15.10 -17.95
C ASN A 118 -5.58 14.14 -19.10
N VAL A 119 -4.62 13.39 -19.65
CA VAL A 119 -4.81 12.56 -20.86
C VAL A 119 -4.73 11.06 -20.58
N LEU A 120 -5.45 10.26 -21.39
CA LEU A 120 -5.45 8.78 -21.29
C LEU A 120 -4.07 8.12 -21.49
N ALA A 121 -3.11 8.84 -22.06
CA ALA A 121 -1.73 8.40 -22.24
C ALA A 121 -0.86 8.59 -20.98
N SER A 122 -1.40 9.20 -19.92
CA SER A 122 -0.73 9.34 -18.63
C SER A 122 -0.39 7.98 -18.01
N VAL A 123 0.67 7.96 -17.20
CA VAL A 123 1.02 6.80 -16.36
C VAL A 123 0.02 6.58 -15.22
N PHE A 124 -0.80 7.59 -14.91
CA PHE A 124 -1.91 7.54 -13.95
C PHE A 124 -3.27 7.63 -14.67
N LYS A 125 -4.35 7.23 -14.00
CA LYS A 125 -5.73 7.34 -14.52
C LYS A 125 -6.18 8.80 -14.49
N SER A 126 -6.39 9.38 -15.67
CA SER A 126 -6.68 10.81 -15.84
C SER A 126 -8.09 11.28 -15.43
N ALA A 127 -8.86 10.52 -14.63
CA ALA A 127 -10.29 10.82 -14.41
C ALA A 127 -10.96 10.37 -13.08
N VAL A 128 -10.23 9.92 -12.04
CA VAL A 128 -10.85 9.10 -10.97
C VAL A 128 -11.03 9.74 -9.58
N VAL A 129 -10.04 10.43 -9.00
CA VAL A 129 -10.15 10.93 -7.60
C VAL A 129 -9.50 12.30 -7.42
N LYS A 130 -10.32 13.36 -7.40
CA LYS A 130 -9.91 14.77 -7.24
C LYS A 130 -11.12 15.61 -6.83
N GLY A 131 -10.90 16.88 -6.48
CA GLY A 131 -11.97 17.86 -6.28
C GLY A 131 -12.89 18.00 -7.51
N ASP A 132 -14.17 18.29 -7.26
CA ASP A 132 -15.12 18.58 -8.33
C ASP A 132 -14.71 19.83 -9.14
N GLY A 133 -14.98 19.82 -10.44
CA GLY A 133 -14.58 20.86 -11.38
C GLY A 133 -13.06 21.00 -11.65
N LEU A 134 -12.17 20.37 -10.87
CA LEU A 134 -10.72 20.43 -11.07
C LEU A 134 -10.25 19.53 -12.24
N ASN A 135 -9.07 19.79 -12.77
CA ASN A 135 -8.27 18.90 -13.60
C ASN A 135 -7.09 18.30 -12.80
N PHE A 136 -6.43 17.26 -13.30
CA PHE A 136 -5.21 16.76 -12.65
C PHE A 136 -4.06 17.77 -12.73
N SER A 137 -4.00 18.58 -13.78
CA SER A 137 -3.09 19.73 -13.88
C SER A 137 -3.27 20.78 -12.77
N ASP A 138 -4.43 20.84 -12.12
CA ASP A 138 -4.70 21.81 -11.04
C ASP A 138 -4.18 21.32 -9.68
N ILE A 139 -4.02 20.00 -9.53
CA ILE A 139 -3.53 19.34 -8.30
C ILE A 139 -2.10 18.79 -8.44
N VAL A 140 -1.54 18.70 -9.64
CA VAL A 140 -0.16 18.24 -9.89
C VAL A 140 0.76 19.42 -10.19
N SER A 141 1.90 19.48 -9.50
CA SER A 141 2.98 20.44 -9.80
C SER A 141 4.35 19.78 -9.77
N PHE A 142 5.36 20.39 -10.41
CA PHE A 142 6.75 19.93 -10.29
C PHE A 142 7.54 20.82 -9.33
N PRO A 143 7.84 20.35 -8.10
CA PRO A 143 8.59 21.12 -7.13
C PRO A 143 10.07 21.20 -7.52
N ASN A 144 10.74 22.27 -7.10
CA ASN A 144 12.19 22.42 -7.24
C ASN A 144 12.89 21.75 -6.05
N VAL A 145 13.12 20.44 -6.17
CA VAL A 145 13.83 19.60 -5.20
C VAL A 145 14.89 18.75 -5.90
N ASP A 146 15.85 18.24 -5.14
CA ASP A 146 16.75 17.20 -5.63
C ASP A 146 15.97 15.96 -6.11
N ALA A 147 16.54 15.21 -7.05
CA ALA A 147 15.92 13.95 -7.47
C ALA A 147 15.92 12.94 -6.32
N SER A 148 14.83 12.16 -6.18
CA SER A 148 14.85 11.01 -5.26
C SER A 148 15.83 9.94 -5.74
N LEU A 149 16.14 8.98 -4.86
CA LEU A 149 17.03 7.84 -5.13
C LEU A 149 16.74 7.21 -6.51
N PHE A 150 15.49 6.84 -6.74
CA PHE A 150 15.06 6.16 -7.97
C PHE A 150 14.84 7.10 -9.16
N ASP A 151 14.53 8.39 -8.93
CA ASP A 151 14.41 9.36 -10.03
C ASP A 151 15.77 9.72 -10.64
N LYS A 152 16.83 9.68 -9.83
CA LYS A 152 18.21 9.80 -10.28
C LYS A 152 18.62 8.62 -11.16
N ALA A 153 18.31 7.38 -10.75
CA ALA A 153 18.59 6.16 -11.51
C ALA A 153 17.74 6.06 -12.80
N GLY A 154 16.46 6.43 -12.74
CA GLY A 154 15.51 6.33 -13.86
C GLY A 154 15.57 7.46 -14.89
N ASN A 155 16.38 8.51 -14.67
CA ASN A 155 16.31 9.78 -15.40
C ASN A 155 14.87 10.35 -15.45
N THR A 156 14.20 10.32 -14.30
CA THR A 156 12.83 10.80 -14.11
C THR A 156 12.79 11.96 -13.11
N LYS A 157 11.63 12.52 -12.79
CA LYS A 157 11.49 13.63 -11.83
C LYS A 157 10.36 13.40 -10.85
N ALA A 158 10.54 13.98 -9.67
CA ALA A 158 9.51 14.10 -8.67
C ALA A 158 8.37 15.01 -9.13
N PHE A 159 7.19 14.79 -8.57
CA PHE A 159 5.99 15.63 -8.71
C PHE A 159 5.35 15.79 -7.33
N ALA A 160 4.52 16.82 -7.14
CA ALA A 160 3.75 17.02 -5.94
C ALA A 160 2.26 16.83 -6.21
N ILE A 161 1.56 16.16 -5.30
CA ILE A 161 0.10 16.22 -5.20
C ILE A 161 -0.24 17.34 -4.23
N ASN A 162 -1.12 18.24 -4.66
CA ASN A 162 -1.56 19.41 -3.93
C ASN A 162 -3.03 19.25 -3.53
N ILE A 163 -3.36 19.72 -2.33
CA ILE A 163 -4.74 19.93 -1.90
C ILE A 163 -4.96 21.38 -1.45
N ASP A 164 -6.17 21.85 -1.70
CA ASP A 164 -6.66 23.18 -1.36
C ASP A 164 -8.12 23.12 -0.91
N ASP A 165 -8.75 24.30 -0.71
CA ASP A 165 -10.16 24.39 -0.34
C ASP A 165 -11.13 23.73 -1.35
N LYS A 166 -10.74 23.60 -2.63
CA LYS A 166 -11.55 23.00 -3.71
C LYS A 166 -11.39 21.48 -3.81
N SER A 167 -10.44 20.90 -3.09
CA SER A 167 -10.10 19.47 -3.16
C SER A 167 -11.12 18.58 -2.43
N ILE A 168 -12.41 18.82 -2.66
CA ILE A 168 -13.56 18.09 -2.08
C ILE A 168 -14.00 17.04 -3.09
N PHE A 169 -13.73 15.77 -2.79
CA PHE A 169 -14.16 14.66 -3.64
C PHE A 169 -15.67 14.42 -3.52
N ILE A 170 -16.30 14.12 -4.66
CA ILE A 170 -17.68 13.66 -4.75
C ILE A 170 -17.64 12.22 -5.28
N PRO A 171 -17.88 11.19 -4.43
CA PRO A 171 -17.96 9.81 -4.90
C PRO A 171 -19.13 9.65 -5.88
N LYS A 172 -18.98 8.77 -6.88
CA LYS A 172 -20.00 8.59 -7.92
C LYS A 172 -21.35 8.18 -7.32
N GLY A 173 -22.36 9.06 -7.43
CA GLY A 173 -23.70 8.83 -6.91
C GLY A 173 -23.85 9.06 -5.40
N GLY A 174 -22.87 9.69 -4.75
CA GLY A 174 -22.94 10.13 -3.36
C GLY A 174 -22.76 11.65 -3.22
N GLU A 175 -22.76 12.10 -1.96
CA GLU A 175 -22.67 13.52 -1.60
C GLU A 175 -21.20 14.01 -1.46
N PRO A 176 -20.93 15.33 -1.60
CA PRO A 176 -19.60 15.90 -1.40
C PRO A 176 -19.01 15.61 -0.02
N GLN A 177 -17.80 15.05 0.02
CA GLN A 177 -17.09 14.72 1.25
C GLN A 177 -16.40 15.96 1.83
N SER A 178 -17.20 16.93 2.29
CA SER A 178 -16.76 18.28 2.68
C SER A 178 -15.82 18.33 3.90
N ASN A 179 -15.80 17.27 4.72
CA ASN A 179 -14.95 17.11 5.90
C ASN A 179 -13.56 16.52 5.61
N ILE A 180 -13.27 16.11 4.37
CA ILE A 180 -11.91 15.71 3.94
C ILE A 180 -11.38 16.69 2.89
N ARG A 181 -10.08 16.62 2.60
CA ARG A 181 -9.54 17.06 1.31
C ARG A 181 -8.81 15.91 0.65
N ARG A 182 -9.00 15.70 -0.65
CA ARG A 182 -8.58 14.49 -1.34
C ARG A 182 -8.18 14.74 -2.78
N ALA A 183 -7.02 14.20 -3.14
CA ALA A 183 -6.52 14.06 -4.49
C ALA A 183 -5.70 12.76 -4.57
N ASP A 184 -6.03 11.87 -5.50
CA ASP A 184 -5.32 10.59 -5.66
C ASP A 184 -4.94 10.35 -7.13
N LEU A 185 -3.71 9.92 -7.34
CA LEU A 185 -3.20 9.39 -8.59
C LEU A 185 -3.17 7.87 -8.50
N LEU A 186 -4.13 7.24 -9.18
CA LEU A 186 -4.21 5.79 -9.32
C LEU A 186 -3.43 5.38 -10.58
N PRO A 187 -2.58 4.34 -10.58
CA PRO A 187 -1.86 3.94 -11.77
C PRO A 187 -2.77 3.55 -12.95
N SER A 188 -2.27 3.75 -14.17
CA SER A 188 -2.96 3.44 -15.42
C SER A 188 -3.63 2.06 -15.39
N ILE A 189 -4.83 1.95 -15.97
CA ILE A 189 -5.67 0.74 -16.04
C ILE A 189 -4.91 -0.54 -16.41
N ARG A 190 -3.79 -0.41 -17.14
CA ARG A 190 -2.88 -1.51 -17.49
C ARG A 190 -2.29 -2.24 -16.28
N SER A 191 -2.14 -1.60 -15.11
CA SER A 191 -1.65 -2.26 -13.87
C SER A 191 -2.68 -3.17 -13.21
N GLN A 192 -3.95 -3.09 -13.63
CA GLN A 192 -5.04 -3.91 -13.11
C GLN A 192 -5.38 -5.09 -14.04
N LEU A 193 -4.90 -5.06 -15.29
CA LEU A 193 -5.07 -6.18 -16.21
C LEU A 193 -4.42 -7.43 -15.62
N ASP A 194 -5.19 -8.52 -15.63
CA ASP A 194 -4.84 -9.83 -15.08
C ASP A 194 -4.27 -9.78 -13.64
N ASN A 195 -4.69 -8.81 -12.83
CA ASN A 195 -4.23 -8.60 -11.45
C ASN A 195 -2.69 -8.50 -11.34
N VAL A 196 -2.01 -7.96 -12.36
CA VAL A 196 -0.55 -8.07 -12.49
C VAL A 196 0.24 -7.46 -11.32
N ALA A 197 -0.31 -6.43 -10.67
CA ALA A 197 0.28 -5.72 -9.53
C ALA A 197 -0.08 -6.31 -8.14
N VAL A 198 -0.95 -7.32 -8.07
CA VAL A 198 -1.54 -7.86 -6.83
C VAL A 198 -1.60 -9.39 -6.80
N LYS A 199 -0.52 -10.05 -7.26
CA LYS A 199 -0.35 -11.51 -7.27
C LYS A 199 1.12 -11.90 -7.19
N GLY A 200 1.44 -13.10 -6.69
CA GLY A 200 2.81 -13.55 -6.52
C GLY A 200 3.56 -12.71 -5.47
N VAL A 201 4.84 -12.46 -5.70
CA VAL A 201 5.61 -11.50 -4.88
C VAL A 201 5.90 -10.25 -5.70
N ARG A 202 5.54 -9.08 -5.16
CA ARG A 202 5.74 -7.77 -5.78
C ARG A 202 6.49 -6.88 -4.84
N THR A 203 7.37 -6.03 -5.36
CA THR A 203 7.94 -4.94 -4.56
C THR A 203 7.51 -3.62 -5.13
N LEU A 204 6.73 -2.85 -4.35
CA LEU A 204 6.38 -1.48 -4.67
C LEU A 204 7.46 -0.53 -4.12
N HIS A 205 8.09 0.23 -5.00
CA HIS A 205 9.03 1.30 -4.68
C HIS A 205 8.35 2.65 -4.76
N PHE A 206 8.66 3.54 -3.82
CA PHE A 206 8.29 4.95 -3.88
C PHE A 206 9.20 5.80 -2.97
N SER A 207 9.36 7.06 -3.31
CA SER A 207 9.99 8.08 -2.46
C SER A 207 8.96 9.16 -2.11
N VAL A 208 8.93 9.61 -0.86
CA VAL A 208 8.07 10.72 -0.41
C VAL A 208 8.85 11.80 0.34
N GLN A 209 8.49 13.06 0.15
CA GLN A 209 9.07 14.22 0.83
C GLN A 209 7.98 15.25 1.17
N ARG A 210 8.06 15.89 2.33
CA ARG A 210 7.17 17.02 2.69
C ARG A 210 7.52 18.28 1.87
N ASP A 211 6.50 18.99 1.37
CA ASP A 211 6.71 20.28 0.71
C ASP A 211 6.85 21.41 1.75
N ALA A 212 8.05 21.98 1.89
CA ALA A 212 8.32 23.07 2.83
C ALA A 212 7.59 24.38 2.48
N THR A 213 7.11 24.54 1.24
CA THR A 213 6.33 25.71 0.80
C THR A 213 4.83 25.53 0.99
N LYS A 214 4.37 24.29 1.20
CA LYS A 214 2.97 23.88 1.39
C LYS A 214 2.86 22.83 2.51
N PRO A 215 3.25 23.19 3.75
CA PRO A 215 3.44 22.23 4.83
C PRO A 215 2.12 21.61 5.30
N LEU A 216 2.14 20.31 5.58
CA LEU A 216 0.98 19.58 6.12
C LEU A 216 0.61 20.07 7.53
N ASN A 217 -0.68 20.16 7.84
CA ASN A 217 -1.14 20.44 9.20
C ASN A 217 -1.12 19.18 10.08
N GLU A 218 -0.09 19.03 10.89
CA GLU A 218 0.19 17.85 11.74
C GLU A 218 -0.91 17.45 12.74
N THR A 219 -1.91 18.31 13.00
CA THR A 219 -3.07 17.94 13.83
C THR A 219 -4.02 16.96 13.13
N HIS A 220 -3.98 16.89 11.81
CA HIS A 220 -4.81 16.00 11.00
C HIS A 220 -4.01 14.75 10.63
N ASP A 221 -4.72 13.65 10.40
CA ASP A 221 -4.16 12.44 9.79
C ASP A 221 -4.14 12.58 8.27
N TYR A 222 -3.06 12.12 7.64
CA TYR A 222 -2.92 12.08 6.19
C TYR A 222 -2.70 10.66 5.70
N GLN A 223 -3.43 10.25 4.66
CA GLN A 223 -3.14 9.02 3.90
C GLN A 223 -2.39 9.40 2.62
N LEU A 224 -1.28 8.70 2.38
CA LEU A 224 -0.32 9.00 1.31
C LEU A 224 -0.25 7.86 0.28
N VAL A 225 -0.06 6.62 0.73
CA VAL A 225 -0.04 5.46 -0.16
C VAL A 225 -0.87 4.35 0.46
N ASN A 226 -1.75 3.73 -0.31
CA ASN A 226 -2.49 2.55 0.14
C ASN A 226 -2.68 1.55 -1.01
N LEU A 227 -3.10 0.35 -0.63
CA LEU A 227 -3.66 -0.65 -1.54
C LEU A 227 -5.10 -0.93 -1.13
N GLU A 228 -6.04 -0.23 -1.77
CA GLU A 228 -7.48 -0.40 -1.65
C GLU A 228 -7.90 -1.80 -2.12
N SER A 229 -8.89 -2.42 -1.47
CA SER A 229 -9.41 -3.73 -1.88
C SER A 229 -10.26 -3.64 -3.16
N GLY A 230 -10.39 -4.75 -3.90
CA GLY A 230 -11.15 -4.78 -5.15
C GLY A 230 -12.66 -4.54 -5.00
N ASP A 231 -13.18 -4.61 -3.78
CA ASP A 231 -14.53 -4.26 -3.37
C ASP A 231 -14.63 -2.90 -2.64
N PHE A 232 -13.52 -2.17 -2.51
CA PHE A 232 -13.41 -0.84 -1.90
C PHE A 232 -13.90 -0.78 -0.43
N SER A 233 -13.61 -1.81 0.36
CA SER A 233 -14.10 -1.96 1.73
C SER A 233 -12.99 -1.97 2.80
N PHE A 234 -11.72 -2.16 2.42
CA PHE A 234 -10.57 -2.09 3.33
C PHE A 234 -9.27 -1.81 2.58
N HIS A 235 -8.31 -1.18 3.27
CA HIS A 235 -6.95 -1.06 2.79
C HIS A 235 -6.12 -2.28 3.24
N GLN A 236 -5.33 -2.84 2.33
CA GLN A 236 -4.41 -3.97 2.62
C GLN A 236 -3.12 -3.51 3.30
N PHE A 237 -2.71 -2.27 3.03
CA PHE A 237 -1.77 -1.50 3.83
C PHE A 237 -2.08 -0.01 3.69
N ASP A 238 -1.60 0.80 4.64
CA ASP A 238 -1.74 2.26 4.66
C ASP A 238 -0.39 2.91 4.98
N VAL A 239 -0.04 4.00 4.30
CA VAL A 239 1.11 4.85 4.61
C VAL A 239 0.59 6.21 5.05
N ARG A 240 0.84 6.58 6.31
CA ARG A 240 0.20 7.73 6.98
C ARG A 240 1.20 8.62 7.72
N THR A 241 0.84 9.90 7.88
CA THR A 241 1.58 10.89 8.70
C THR A 241 0.60 11.84 9.40
N GLY A 242 1.07 12.68 10.33
CA GLY A 242 0.21 13.57 11.12
C GLY A 242 -0.61 12.84 12.19
N ALA A 243 -1.46 13.59 12.90
CA ALA A 243 -2.21 13.17 14.08
C ALA A 243 -1.31 12.40 15.08
N ASP A 244 -1.65 11.15 15.41
CA ASP A 244 -0.88 10.31 16.33
C ASP A 244 0.54 9.98 15.82
N ASN A 245 0.77 10.07 14.50
CA ASN A 245 2.10 9.93 13.90
C ASN A 245 2.90 11.25 13.93
N LYS A 246 2.26 12.41 14.12
CA LYS A 246 2.90 13.73 14.26
C LYS A 246 3.85 14.07 13.08
N LYS A 247 5.17 13.99 13.32
CA LYS A 247 6.26 14.21 12.36
C LYS A 247 6.86 12.94 11.80
N ASP A 248 6.32 11.78 12.13
CA ASP A 248 6.72 10.50 11.55
C ASP A 248 5.86 10.17 10.34
N ILE A 249 6.40 9.35 9.45
CA ILE A 249 5.65 8.58 8.47
C ILE A 249 5.64 7.12 8.92
N ALA A 250 4.47 6.51 8.88
CA ALA A 250 4.24 5.16 9.39
C ALA A 250 3.52 4.28 8.36
N ILE A 251 3.92 3.02 8.30
CA ILE A 251 3.31 1.98 7.48
C ILE A 251 2.46 1.10 8.39
N PHE A 252 1.19 0.95 8.04
CA PHE A 252 0.19 0.15 8.73
C PHE A 252 -0.20 -1.06 7.88
N GLY A 253 -0.50 -2.18 8.53
CA GLY A 253 -1.06 -3.37 7.90
C GLY A 253 -2.55 -3.24 7.54
N ASN A 254 -3.17 -4.39 7.29
CA ASN A 254 -4.54 -4.50 6.78
C ASN A 254 -5.59 -3.87 7.72
N SER A 255 -6.47 -3.04 7.16
CA SER A 255 -7.43 -2.23 7.89
C SER A 255 -8.71 -2.96 8.34
N LYS A 256 -8.87 -4.26 8.03
CA LYS A 256 -9.91 -5.10 8.64
C LYS A 256 -9.72 -5.27 10.15
N ALA A 257 -8.48 -5.13 10.63
CA ALA A 257 -8.19 -5.14 12.05
C ALA A 257 -8.74 -3.87 12.71
N ALA A 258 -9.47 -4.02 13.83
CA ALA A 258 -10.03 -2.90 14.59
C ALA A 258 -8.98 -1.94 15.19
N THR A 259 -7.71 -2.34 15.18
CA THR A 259 -6.54 -1.46 15.30
C THR A 259 -5.49 -2.00 14.33
N PRO A 260 -5.28 -1.38 13.15
CA PRO A 260 -4.29 -1.86 12.19
C PRO A 260 -2.87 -1.82 12.77
N GLU A 261 -2.09 -2.88 12.56
CA GLU A 261 -0.73 -2.98 13.11
C GLU A 261 0.19 -1.93 12.48
N LYS A 262 0.90 -1.14 13.29
CA LYS A 262 1.96 -0.24 12.81
C LYS A 262 3.24 -1.05 12.61
N ILE A 263 3.50 -1.41 11.36
CA ILE A 263 4.60 -2.31 10.96
C ILE A 263 5.95 -1.58 10.91
N PHE A 264 5.95 -0.30 10.53
CA PHE A 264 7.15 0.54 10.51
C PHE A 264 6.81 2.01 10.79
N SER A 265 7.77 2.77 11.33
CA SER A 265 7.67 4.21 11.54
C SER A 265 9.06 4.84 11.48
N THR A 266 9.20 5.99 10.83
CA THR A 266 10.44 6.77 10.79
C THR A 266 10.11 8.27 10.82
N PRO A 267 10.98 9.14 11.38
CA PRO A 267 10.82 10.59 11.23
C PRO A 267 10.69 11.01 9.76
N PHE A 268 9.83 11.99 9.49
CA PHE A 268 9.48 12.46 8.16
C PHE A 268 9.49 13.98 8.08
N GLY A 269 10.50 14.55 7.40
CA GLY A 269 10.70 15.98 7.35
C GLY A 269 11.94 16.40 6.57
N ASP A 270 12.67 17.37 7.11
CA ASP A 270 13.62 18.26 6.40
C ASP A 270 14.89 17.58 5.82
N LYS A 271 14.97 16.24 5.81
CA LYS A 271 16.12 15.46 5.31
C LYS A 271 15.97 15.00 3.85
N GLY A 272 14.99 15.55 3.13
CA GLY A 272 14.70 15.20 1.74
C GLY A 272 13.68 14.06 1.63
N PHE A 273 13.91 13.15 0.70
CA PHE A 273 13.04 11.99 0.50
C PHE A 273 13.25 10.90 1.56
N GLU A 274 12.16 10.37 2.08
CA GLU A 274 12.14 9.02 2.66
C GLU A 274 11.80 8.04 1.53
N ASN A 275 12.70 7.10 1.27
CA ASN A 275 12.57 6.08 0.23
C ASN A 275 12.07 4.79 0.86
N PHE A 276 11.14 4.12 0.18
CA PHE A 276 10.55 2.87 0.62
C PHE A 276 10.55 1.84 -0.50
N ALA A 277 10.75 0.58 -0.11
CA ALA A 277 10.27 -0.56 -0.87
C ALA A 277 9.40 -1.45 0.02
N LEU A 278 8.16 -1.69 -0.39
CA LEU A 278 7.24 -2.62 0.25
C LEU A 278 7.22 -3.90 -0.55
N LYS A 279 7.88 -4.94 -0.04
CA LYS A 279 7.80 -6.28 -0.61
C LYS A 279 6.53 -6.95 -0.07
N LEU A 280 5.60 -7.18 -0.98
CA LEU A 280 4.26 -7.71 -0.76
C LEU A 280 4.23 -9.13 -1.32
N ASP A 281 4.11 -10.11 -0.44
CA ASP A 281 3.98 -11.52 -0.80
C ASP A 281 2.49 -11.90 -0.70
N PHE A 282 1.81 -11.86 -1.85
CA PHE A 282 0.38 -12.17 -1.96
C PHE A 282 0.11 -13.67 -1.80
N ASP A 283 1.10 -14.52 -2.06
CA ASP A 283 1.00 -15.98 -1.93
C ASP A 283 1.13 -16.40 -0.45
N ALA A 284 2.07 -15.79 0.28
CA ALA A 284 2.31 -16.06 1.70
C ALA A 284 1.51 -15.17 2.67
N ASN A 285 0.86 -14.11 2.19
CA ASN A 285 0.24 -13.04 3.00
C ASN A 285 1.23 -12.43 4.00
N THR A 286 2.33 -11.89 3.47
CA THR A 286 3.33 -11.15 4.25
C THR A 286 3.71 -9.82 3.60
N MET A 287 4.12 -8.86 4.43
CA MET A 287 4.72 -7.60 4.00
C MET A 287 6.10 -7.44 4.65
N GLN A 288 7.06 -6.91 3.91
CA GLN A 288 8.38 -6.55 4.40
C GLN A 288 8.74 -5.13 3.96
N VAL A 289 9.25 -4.32 4.88
CA VAL A 289 9.63 -2.92 4.62
C VAL A 289 11.15 -2.82 4.44
N PHE A 290 11.54 -2.12 3.38
CA PHE A 290 12.88 -1.57 3.19
C PHE A 290 12.78 -0.05 3.21
N HIS A 291 13.76 0.62 3.81
CA HIS A 291 13.76 2.08 4.00
C HIS A 291 15.17 2.69 3.83
N SER A 292 15.22 3.94 3.36
CA SER A 292 16.37 4.84 3.50
C SER A 292 15.94 6.30 3.45
N THR A 293 16.85 7.21 3.81
CA THR A 293 16.63 8.66 3.74
C THR A 293 17.59 9.31 2.73
N GLY A 294 17.10 10.31 2.00
CA GLY A 294 17.85 11.07 1.00
C GLY A 294 18.29 10.21 -0.18
N ASN A 295 19.61 10.10 -0.38
CA ASN A 295 20.24 9.34 -1.45
C ASN A 295 20.90 8.03 -0.96
N GLU A 296 20.69 7.64 0.29
CA GLU A 296 21.24 6.39 0.83
C GLU A 296 20.55 5.17 0.18
N PRO A 297 21.27 4.06 -0.09
CA PRO A 297 20.65 2.83 -0.55
C PRO A 297 19.65 2.28 0.47
N LEU A 298 18.56 1.68 -0.03
CA LEU A 298 17.57 1.00 0.81
C LEU A 298 18.22 -0.09 1.66
N LYS A 299 17.79 -0.16 2.92
CA LYS A 299 18.16 -1.22 3.86
C LYS A 299 16.90 -1.93 4.33
N GLN A 300 17.00 -3.23 4.61
CA GLN A 300 15.91 -3.97 5.24
C GLN A 300 15.59 -3.33 6.59
N ALA A 301 14.34 -2.90 6.76
CA ALA A 301 13.86 -2.23 7.97
C ALA A 301 13.03 -3.17 8.86
N THR A 302 12.37 -4.18 8.27
CA THR A 302 11.68 -5.25 8.99
C THR A 302 12.05 -6.62 8.44
N GLU A 303 11.84 -7.67 9.25
CA GLU A 303 11.59 -9.00 8.69
C GLU A 303 10.22 -9.03 7.98
N PRO A 304 9.90 -10.07 7.18
CA PRO A 304 8.56 -10.29 6.68
C PRO A 304 7.58 -10.52 7.84
N VAL A 305 6.57 -9.65 7.96
CA VAL A 305 5.49 -9.75 8.95
C VAL A 305 4.21 -10.26 8.27
N LYS A 306 3.35 -10.97 9.02
CA LYS A 306 2.06 -11.43 8.50
C LYS A 306 1.15 -10.22 8.22
N ASN A 307 0.58 -10.18 7.03
CA ASN A 307 -0.38 -9.16 6.65
C ASN A 307 -1.35 -9.73 5.60
N ASP A 308 -2.65 -9.63 5.83
CA ASP A 308 -3.66 -10.10 4.87
C ASP A 308 -3.61 -9.24 3.60
N LEU A 309 -3.26 -9.86 2.47
CA LEU A 309 -3.17 -9.26 1.14
C LEU A 309 -4.16 -9.93 0.16
N ALA A 310 -5.19 -10.63 0.66
CA ALA A 310 -6.17 -11.34 -0.16
C ALA A 310 -7.27 -10.43 -0.74
N GLY A 311 -7.01 -9.13 -0.94
CA GLY A 311 -8.01 -8.14 -1.35
C GLY A 311 -8.02 -7.77 -2.84
N LEU A 312 -7.01 -8.16 -3.63
CA LEU A 312 -6.78 -7.66 -5.00
C LEU A 312 -6.75 -6.12 -5.03
N GLY A 313 -7.48 -5.47 -5.94
CA GLY A 313 -7.77 -4.03 -5.88
C GLY A 313 -6.73 -3.12 -6.54
N GLU A 314 -6.51 -1.93 -5.95
CA GLU A 314 -5.77 -0.87 -6.60
C GLU A 314 -4.92 0.01 -5.68
N TYR A 315 -3.77 0.45 -6.20
CA TYR A 315 -2.87 1.33 -5.49
C TYR A 315 -3.30 2.79 -5.63
N HIS A 316 -3.34 3.52 -4.53
CA HIS A 316 -3.55 4.96 -4.53
C HIS A 316 -2.26 5.65 -4.09
N PHE A 317 -1.78 6.63 -4.87
CA PHE A 317 -0.77 7.60 -4.45
C PHE A 317 -1.49 8.93 -4.26
N SER A 318 -1.68 9.36 -3.01
CA SER A 318 -2.68 10.34 -2.64
C SER A 318 -2.14 11.44 -1.74
N LEU A 319 -2.96 12.47 -1.57
CA LEU A 319 -2.93 13.33 -0.41
C LEU A 319 -4.36 13.44 0.10
N VAL A 320 -4.72 12.53 1.01
CA VAL A 320 -6.00 12.59 1.74
C VAL A 320 -5.73 13.24 3.09
N LYS A 321 -6.40 14.36 3.38
CA LYS A 321 -6.43 15.01 4.70
C LYS A 321 -7.74 14.66 5.39
N ASN A 322 -7.64 13.88 6.46
CA ASN A 322 -8.78 13.38 7.22
C ASN A 322 -9.27 14.40 8.27
N PRO A 323 -10.55 14.37 8.66
CA PRO A 323 -11.10 15.28 9.67
C PRO A 323 -10.55 15.01 11.07
N VAL A 324 -10.43 16.06 11.88
CA VAL A 324 -10.22 15.94 13.32
C VAL A 324 -11.59 15.76 13.98
N GLY A 325 -11.97 14.51 14.26
CA GLY A 325 -13.29 14.17 14.79
C GLY A 325 -14.40 14.52 13.79
N THR A 326 -15.36 15.34 14.20
CA THR A 326 -16.47 15.85 13.35
C THR A 326 -16.25 17.28 12.85
N ALA A 327 -15.06 17.86 13.08
CA ALA A 327 -14.78 19.25 12.71
C ALA A 327 -14.75 19.45 11.18
N THR A 328 -15.17 20.62 10.73
CA THR A 328 -14.96 21.08 9.35
C THR A 328 -13.47 21.30 9.10
N GLN A 329 -13.02 21.02 7.88
CA GLN A 329 -11.68 21.41 7.44
C GLN A 329 -11.48 22.93 7.56
N PRO A 330 -10.29 23.42 7.96
CA PRO A 330 -9.99 24.85 7.94
C PRO A 330 -10.05 25.41 6.51
N THR A 331 -10.22 26.73 6.39
CA THR A 331 -10.17 27.44 5.11
C THR A 331 -8.76 27.94 4.79
N GLY A 332 -8.50 28.21 3.51
CA GLY A 332 -7.19 28.65 3.03
C GLY A 332 -6.14 27.53 2.98
N ILE A 333 -6.57 26.27 2.90
CA ILE A 333 -5.66 25.11 2.82
C ILE A 333 -4.77 25.24 1.57
N LYS A 334 -3.47 25.01 1.76
CA LYS A 334 -2.45 24.93 0.71
C LYS A 334 -1.39 23.94 1.15
N GLU A 335 -1.67 22.66 0.94
CA GLU A 335 -0.87 21.56 1.48
C GLU A 335 -0.44 20.64 0.34
N ALA A 336 0.80 20.16 0.36
CA ALA A 336 1.31 19.27 -0.67
C ALA A 336 2.26 18.21 -0.12
N ILE A 337 2.31 17.10 -0.84
CA ILE A 337 3.26 16.02 -0.62
C ILE A 337 3.97 15.73 -1.94
N ILE A 338 5.28 15.54 -1.88
CA ILE A 338 6.15 15.30 -3.03
C ILE A 338 6.37 13.80 -3.15
N TYR A 339 6.08 13.24 -4.33
CA TYR A 339 6.38 11.88 -4.73
C TYR A 339 7.54 11.86 -5.73
N GLY A 340 8.40 10.85 -5.61
CA GLY A 340 9.39 10.50 -6.61
C GLY A 340 9.49 8.98 -6.77
N GLY A 341 10.06 8.51 -7.87
CA GLY A 341 10.52 7.12 -7.94
C GLY A 341 9.46 6.01 -7.79
N ILE A 342 8.20 6.24 -8.17
CA ILE A 342 7.11 5.25 -8.03
C ILE A 342 7.25 4.16 -9.11
N PHE A 343 7.59 2.93 -8.75
CA PHE A 343 7.56 1.78 -9.68
C PHE A 343 7.38 0.45 -8.95
N MET A 344 7.04 -0.61 -9.68
CA MET A 344 6.92 -1.97 -9.15
C MET A 344 7.84 -2.95 -9.89
N GLU A 345 8.37 -3.93 -9.17
CA GLU A 345 9.11 -5.05 -9.74
C GLU A 345 8.49 -6.41 -9.34
N ASP A 346 8.65 -7.40 -10.21
CA ASP A 346 8.42 -8.80 -9.87
C ASP A 346 9.58 -9.29 -8.99
N SER A 347 9.28 -9.51 -7.71
CA SER A 347 10.23 -10.00 -6.71
C SER A 347 10.00 -11.45 -6.32
N THR A 348 9.28 -12.22 -7.15
CA THR A 348 9.07 -13.68 -6.96
C THR A 348 10.39 -14.45 -6.97
N GLY A 349 11.41 -13.93 -7.68
CA GLY A 349 12.79 -14.42 -7.60
C GLY A 349 13.57 -14.01 -6.34
N GLY A 350 12.91 -13.46 -5.32
CA GLY A 350 13.48 -13.02 -4.04
C GLY A 350 14.23 -11.69 -4.07
N LYS A 351 14.41 -11.07 -5.24
CA LYS A 351 15.22 -9.86 -5.43
C LYS A 351 14.44 -8.59 -5.12
N VAL A 352 15.16 -7.60 -4.61
CA VAL A 352 14.68 -6.23 -4.39
C VAL A 352 15.73 -5.26 -4.92
N THR A 353 15.31 -4.26 -5.69
CA THR A 353 16.17 -3.15 -6.13
C THR A 353 16.44 -2.21 -4.95
N LEU A 354 17.70 -1.91 -4.63
CA LEU A 354 18.05 -1.11 -3.44
C LEU A 354 18.52 0.32 -3.75
N GLN A 355 18.81 0.63 -5.01
CA GLN A 355 19.27 1.92 -5.53
C GLN A 355 19.11 1.96 -7.06
#